data_AF-A0A7S3SVG6-F1
#
_entry.id   AF-A0A7S3SVG6-F1
#
_cell.length_a   1.000
_cell.length_b   1.000
_cell.length_c   1.000
_cell.angle_alpha   90.00
_cell.angle_beta   90.00
_cell.angle_gamma   90.00
#
_symmetry.space_group_name_H-M   'P 1'
#
loop_
_entity.id
_entity.type
_entity.pdbx_description
1 polymer ?
#
loop_
_entity_poly.entity_id
_entity_poly.type
_entity_poly.pdbx_seq_one_letter_code
_entity_poly.pdbx_strand_id
1 'polypeptide(L)'
;RAGAALRRGWASLADEQQPSFADRHGITLKGNLGSIDATPVLSFASLTREVGEQKQALPTQVQHYFNSKKYDAPTPIQAQSLPLTLSGRDVVAIAQTGSGKTVSFLLPLLWDAASKRKLDRHTRGPLAFILAPTRELAQQIHEEARPLAAAFGCRSVCVFGGQKKY
;
A
#
# COMPACT_ATOMS: atom_id res chain seq x y z
N ARG A 1 -58.90 28.65 -10.34
CA ARG A 1 -58.09 27.87 -11.31
C ARG A 1 -56.78 28.65 -11.48
N ALA A 2 -55.79 28.42 -10.62
CA ALA A 2 -54.65 27.50 -10.85
C ALA A 2 -53.83 27.95 -12.07
N GLY A 3 -52.55 28.30 -12.03
CA GLY A 3 -51.53 28.29 -10.98
C GLY A 3 -50.18 28.32 -11.70
N ALA A 4 -49.34 29.34 -11.49
CA ALA A 4 -47.95 29.37 -11.96
C ALA A 4 -47.20 30.57 -11.37
N ALA A 5 -47.00 30.59 -10.06
CA ALA A 5 -46.13 31.56 -9.39
C ALA A 5 -45.52 30.93 -8.13
N LEU A 6 -44.69 29.89 -8.28
CA LEU A 6 -43.75 29.45 -7.23
C LEU A 6 -42.78 28.40 -7.79
N ARG A 7 -41.73 28.87 -8.48
CA ARG A 7 -40.48 28.13 -8.71
C ARG A 7 -39.31 29.11 -8.67
N ARG A 8 -39.15 29.79 -7.53
CA ARG A 8 -37.89 30.40 -7.10
C ARG A 8 -37.52 29.75 -5.77
N GLY A 9 -36.35 29.14 -5.72
CA GLY A 9 -35.78 28.50 -4.53
C GLY A 9 -36.08 27.01 -4.48
N TRP A 10 -35.07 26.23 -4.07
CA TRP A 10 -34.99 24.76 -3.99
C TRP A 10 -34.55 24.17 -5.35
N ALA A 11 -33.27 23.96 -5.66
CA ALA A 11 -32.24 23.34 -4.84
C ALA A 11 -30.87 24.03 -5.05
N SER A 12 -30.54 24.94 -4.13
CA SER A 12 -29.20 25.04 -3.56
C SER A 12 -28.92 23.72 -2.84
N LEU A 13 -27.73 23.13 -3.04
CA LEU A 13 -27.01 22.13 -2.18
C LEU A 13 -26.03 21.23 -2.98
N ALA A 14 -25.92 21.35 -4.30
CA ALA A 14 -25.03 20.48 -5.11
C ALA A 14 -23.54 20.91 -5.15
N ASP A 15 -23.16 21.97 -4.44
CA ASP A 15 -21.76 22.40 -4.24
C ASP A 15 -21.29 22.18 -2.79
N GLU A 16 -21.90 21.22 -2.09
CA GLU A 16 -21.27 20.69 -0.88
C GLU A 16 -20.11 19.81 -1.35
N GLN A 17 -18.92 20.42 -1.48
CA GLN A 17 -17.68 19.71 -1.80
C GLN A 17 -17.59 18.50 -0.87
N GLN A 18 -17.84 17.33 -1.45
CA GLN A 18 -17.72 16.08 -0.74
C GLN A 18 -16.35 16.05 -0.06
N PRO A 19 -16.27 15.78 1.26
CA PRO A 19 -15.00 15.83 1.98
C PRO A 19 -13.99 14.93 1.29
N SER A 20 -12.74 15.38 1.19
CA SER A 20 -11.69 14.62 0.51
C SER A 20 -11.51 13.25 1.19
N PHE A 21 -10.91 12.28 0.50
CA PHE A 21 -10.58 10.99 1.13
C PHE A 21 -9.77 11.18 2.42
N ALA A 22 -8.87 12.17 2.42
CA ALA A 22 -8.06 12.48 3.59
C ALA A 22 -8.92 12.97 4.77
N ASP A 23 -9.88 13.87 4.51
CA ASP A 23 -10.79 14.38 5.54
C ASP A 23 -11.68 13.27 6.11
N ARG A 24 -12.24 12.42 5.24
CA ARG A 24 -13.13 11.31 5.64
C ARG A 24 -12.45 10.29 6.55
N HIS A 25 -11.14 10.08 6.36
CA HIS A 25 -10.38 9.06 7.06
C HIS A 25 -9.40 9.63 8.09
N GLY A 26 -9.43 10.93 8.37
CA GLY A 26 -8.54 11.59 9.33
C GLY A 26 -7.06 11.47 8.96
N ILE A 27 -6.74 11.50 7.67
CA ILE A 27 -5.38 11.38 7.17
C ILE A 27 -4.74 12.77 7.12
N THR A 28 -3.51 12.86 7.62
CA THR A 28 -2.68 14.05 7.49
C THR A 28 -1.41 13.71 6.73
N LEU A 29 -1.18 14.39 5.60
CA LEU A 29 0.09 14.33 4.87
C LEU A 29 0.98 15.50 5.28
N LYS A 30 2.22 15.20 5.67
CA LYS A 30 3.25 16.18 5.98
C LYS A 30 4.50 15.90 5.17
N GLY A 31 5.12 16.94 4.64
CA GLY A 31 6.36 16.86 3.88
C GLY A 31 6.25 17.45 2.47
N ASN A 32 7.38 17.52 1.77
CA ASN A 32 7.41 18.02 0.40
C ASN A 32 7.08 16.88 -0.58
N LEU A 33 5.86 16.91 -1.14
CA LEU A 33 5.38 15.94 -2.12
C LEU A 33 5.94 16.19 -3.53
N GLY A 34 6.49 17.37 -3.82
CA GLY A 34 7.03 17.73 -5.14
C GLY A 34 6.00 17.47 -6.25
N SER A 35 6.41 16.71 -7.27
CA SER A 35 5.57 16.29 -8.39
C SER A 35 4.94 14.90 -8.22
N ILE A 36 4.98 14.32 -7.02
CA ILE A 36 4.54 12.95 -6.79
C ILE A 36 3.02 12.92 -6.65
N ASP A 37 2.40 12.00 -7.37
CA ASP A 37 0.98 11.70 -7.21
C ASP A 37 0.73 11.03 -5.85
N ALA A 38 0.18 11.80 -4.92
CA ALA A 38 -0.23 11.34 -3.60
C ALA A 38 -1.71 10.92 -3.56
N THR A 39 -2.36 10.75 -4.71
CA THR A 39 -3.77 10.37 -4.78
C THR A 39 -3.99 9.01 -4.11
N PRO A 40 -4.90 8.92 -3.12
CA PRO A 40 -5.18 7.66 -2.44
C PRO A 40 -5.65 6.58 -3.40
N VAL A 41 -5.07 5.39 -3.28
CA VAL A 41 -5.48 4.23 -4.07
C VAL A 41 -6.70 3.56 -3.45
N LEU A 42 -7.74 3.36 -4.25
CA LEU A 42 -9.01 2.78 -3.81
C LEU A 42 -9.13 1.28 -4.09
N SER A 43 -8.23 0.70 -4.90
CA SER A 43 -8.20 -0.73 -5.20
C SER A 43 -6.77 -1.23 -5.39
N PHE A 44 -6.46 -2.43 -4.87
CA PHE A 44 -5.16 -3.07 -5.13
C PHE A 44 -4.93 -3.33 -6.63
N ALA A 45 -5.99 -3.53 -7.41
CA ALA A 45 -5.88 -3.77 -8.85
C ALA A 45 -5.45 -2.53 -9.64
N SER A 46 -5.72 -1.32 -9.12
CA SER A 46 -5.30 -0.06 -9.77
C SER A 46 -3.89 0.36 -9.37
N LEU A 47 -3.21 -0.41 -8.52
CA LEU A 47 -1.82 -0.13 -8.16
C LEU A 47 -0.91 -0.25 -9.38
N THR A 48 -0.14 0.82 -9.56
CA THR A 48 0.92 0.87 -10.54
C THR A 48 2.18 1.41 -9.91
N ARG A 49 3.32 1.00 -10.44
CA ARG A 49 4.63 1.50 -10.06
C ARG A 49 5.35 2.03 -11.28
N GLU A 50 6.03 3.15 -11.14
CA GLU A 50 6.91 3.70 -12.16
C GLU A 50 8.34 3.24 -11.91
N VAL A 51 8.99 2.72 -12.95
CA VAL A 51 10.41 2.34 -12.94
C VAL A 51 11.05 2.91 -14.19
N GLY A 52 11.79 4.00 -14.04
CA GLY A 52 12.22 4.80 -15.19
C GLY A 52 11.00 5.32 -15.95
N GLU A 53 10.95 5.08 -17.27
CA GLU A 53 9.82 5.46 -18.13
C GLU A 53 8.71 4.41 -18.20
N GLN A 54 8.87 3.26 -17.52
CA GLN A 54 7.92 2.16 -17.61
C GLN A 54 6.94 2.17 -16.43
N LYS A 55 5.65 2.15 -16.75
CA LYS A 55 4.56 1.92 -15.79
C LYS A 55 4.27 0.43 -15.69
N GLN A 56 4.44 -0.14 -14.51
CA GLN A 56 4.21 -1.56 -14.23
C GLN A 56 2.93 -1.71 -13.40
N ALA A 57 2.00 -2.52 -13.89
CA ALA A 57 0.84 -2.95 -13.11
C ALA A 57 1.21 -4.08 -12.14
N LEU A 58 0.38 -4.26 -11.11
CA LEU A 58 0.56 -5.33 -10.13
C LEU A 58 0.57 -6.71 -10.82
N PRO A 59 1.51 -7.62 -10.53
CA PRO A 59 1.55 -8.93 -11.18
C PRO A 59 0.28 -9.77 -10.93
N THR A 60 -0.16 -10.55 -11.92
CA THR A 60 -1.40 -11.35 -11.84
C THR A 60 -1.47 -12.26 -10.62
N GLN A 61 -0.36 -12.91 -10.26
CA GLN A 61 -0.29 -13.77 -9.07
C GLN A 61 -0.57 -13.00 -7.76
N VAL A 62 -0.14 -11.74 -7.69
CA VAL A 62 -0.35 -10.86 -6.55
C VAL A 62 -1.78 -10.33 -6.52
N GLN A 63 -2.37 -10.03 -7.68
CA GLN A 63 -3.80 -9.71 -7.77
C GLN A 63 -4.66 -10.88 -7.28
N HIS A 64 -4.35 -12.12 -7.70
CA HIS A 64 -5.01 -13.32 -7.19
C HIS A 64 -4.84 -13.50 -5.68
N TYR A 65 -3.67 -13.17 -5.13
CA TYR A 65 -3.45 -13.19 -3.69
C TYR A 65 -4.44 -12.25 -2.96
N PHE A 66 -4.56 -10.99 -3.38
CA PHE A 66 -5.49 -10.03 -2.76
C PHE A 66 -6.95 -10.48 -2.90
N ASN A 67 -7.35 -10.98 -4.08
CA ASN A 67 -8.69 -11.50 -4.31
C ASN A 67 -9.00 -12.72 -3.42
N SER A 68 -8.04 -13.64 -3.27
CA SER A 68 -8.20 -14.84 -2.42
C SER A 68 -8.35 -14.51 -0.94
N LYS A 69 -7.74 -13.41 -0.50
CA LYS A 69 -7.81 -12.91 0.88
C LYS A 69 -9.05 -12.04 1.13
N LYS A 70 -9.91 -11.82 0.12
CA LYS A 70 -11.08 -10.93 0.19
C LYS A 70 -10.69 -9.51 0.64
N TYR A 71 -9.54 -9.04 0.17
CA TYR A 71 -9.15 -7.65 0.36
C TYR A 71 -9.88 -6.79 -0.68
N ASP A 72 -11.09 -6.36 -0.34
CA ASP A 72 -11.94 -5.58 -1.26
C ASP A 72 -11.33 -4.22 -1.60
N ALA A 73 -10.75 -3.55 -0.60
CA ALA A 73 -10.09 -2.26 -0.75
C ALA A 73 -8.89 -2.12 0.21
N PRO A 74 -7.89 -1.29 -0.14
CA PRO A 74 -6.83 -0.92 0.79
C PRO A 74 -7.42 -0.20 2.01
N THR A 75 -6.89 -0.50 3.20
CA THR A 75 -7.17 0.29 4.41
C THR A 75 -6.71 1.75 4.23
N PRO A 76 -7.22 2.72 4.99
CA PRO A 76 -6.88 4.13 4.78
C PRO A 76 -5.37 4.43 4.79
N ILE A 77 -4.60 3.78 5.67
CA ILE A 77 -3.15 3.95 5.69
C ILE A 77 -2.49 3.36 4.45
N GLN A 78 -2.96 2.20 3.95
CA GLN A 78 -2.47 1.59 2.71
C GLN A 78 -2.83 2.45 1.49
N ALA A 79 -4.08 2.90 1.40
CA ALA A 79 -4.57 3.75 0.34
C ALA A 79 -3.69 4.99 0.17
N GLN A 80 -3.30 5.61 1.28
CA GLN A 80 -2.46 6.80 1.25
C GLN A 80 -0.97 6.49 1.08
N SER A 81 -0.45 5.44 1.72
CA SER A 81 1.00 5.16 1.77
C SER A 81 1.52 4.45 0.52
N LEU A 82 0.70 3.63 -0.15
CA LEU A 82 1.15 2.81 -1.27
C LEU A 82 1.60 3.64 -2.48
N PRO A 83 0.89 4.69 -2.93
CA PRO A 83 1.38 5.56 -4.01
C PRO A 83 2.74 6.19 -3.67
N LEU A 84 2.88 6.68 -2.44
CA LEU A 84 4.12 7.33 -1.98
C LEU A 84 5.30 6.35 -1.92
N THR A 85 5.10 5.18 -1.33
CA THR A 85 6.16 4.16 -1.20
C THR A 85 6.53 3.54 -2.55
N LEU A 86 5.55 3.33 -3.45
CA LEU A 86 5.80 2.82 -4.80
C LEU A 86 6.52 3.84 -5.69
N SER A 87 6.39 5.14 -5.41
CA SER A 87 7.21 6.18 -6.08
C SER A 87 8.67 6.21 -5.64
N GLY A 88 9.08 5.33 -4.71
CA GLY A 88 10.46 5.24 -4.23
C GLY A 88 10.82 6.27 -3.15
N ARG A 89 9.82 6.87 -2.48
CA ARG A 89 10.04 7.83 -1.40
C ARG A 89 10.21 7.16 -0.05
N ASP A 90 11.01 7.81 0.78
CA ASP A 90 11.03 7.55 2.21
C ASP A 90 9.74 8.07 2.84
N VAL A 91 9.04 7.19 3.54
CA VAL A 91 7.72 7.45 4.11
C VAL A 91 7.69 7.02 5.57
N VAL A 92 7.19 7.91 6.43
CA VAL A 92 6.83 7.59 7.81
C VAL A 92 5.31 7.50 7.89
N ALA A 93 4.79 6.28 8.06
CA ALA A 93 3.36 6.02 8.15
C ALA A 93 2.94 5.76 9.60
N ILE A 94 2.15 6.67 10.17
CA ILE A 94 1.65 6.59 11.55
C ILE A 94 0.16 6.25 11.52
N ALA A 95 -0.21 5.14 12.15
CA ALA A 95 -1.60 4.70 12.27
C ALA A 95 -1.75 3.75 13.46
N GLN A 96 -2.98 3.53 13.95
CA GLN A 96 -3.28 2.62 15.05
C GLN A 96 -2.89 1.16 14.78
N THR A 97 -2.73 0.34 15.82
CA THR A 97 -2.55 -1.12 15.69
C THR A 97 -3.70 -1.76 14.92
N GLY A 98 -3.43 -2.80 14.13
CA GLY A 98 -4.46 -3.44 13.29
C GLY A 98 -4.85 -2.66 12.03
N SER A 99 -4.27 -1.49 11.77
CA SER A 99 -4.60 -0.67 10.60
C SER A 99 -4.05 -1.18 9.26
N GLY A 100 -3.45 -2.37 9.19
CA GLY A 100 -2.89 -2.91 7.95
C GLY A 100 -1.50 -2.39 7.51
N LYS A 101 -0.75 -1.73 8.40
CA LYS A 101 0.61 -1.20 8.09
C LYS A 101 1.58 -2.25 7.55
N THR A 102 1.44 -3.51 7.96
CA THR A 102 2.34 -4.58 7.53
C THR A 102 2.35 -4.73 6.00
N VAL A 103 1.18 -4.80 5.38
CA VAL A 103 1.07 -4.86 3.91
C VAL A 103 1.54 -3.55 3.25
N SER A 104 1.33 -2.39 3.91
CA SER A 104 1.79 -1.08 3.39
C SER A 104 3.28 -1.04 3.09
N PHE A 105 4.13 -1.69 3.90
CA PHE A 105 5.57 -1.76 3.63
C PHE A 105 5.98 -3.04 2.90
N LEU A 106 5.27 -4.16 3.09
CA LEU A 106 5.62 -5.42 2.42
C LEU A 106 5.42 -5.38 0.92
N LEU A 107 4.30 -4.83 0.45
CA LEU A 107 3.96 -4.80 -0.97
C LEU A 107 5.00 -4.05 -1.82
N PRO A 108 5.34 -2.78 -1.54
CA PRO A 108 6.35 -2.07 -2.33
C PRO A 108 7.72 -2.74 -2.25
N LEU A 109 8.12 -3.22 -1.05
CA LEU A 109 9.41 -3.86 -0.81
C LEU A 109 9.58 -5.16 -1.60
N LEU A 110 8.56 -6.02 -1.59
CA LEU A 110 8.60 -7.30 -2.32
C LEU A 110 8.51 -7.09 -3.83
N TRP A 111 7.71 -6.13 -4.29
CA TRP A 111 7.65 -5.81 -5.72
C TRP A 111 9.01 -5.28 -6.21
N ASP A 112 9.66 -4.40 -5.45
CA ASP A 112 11.01 -3.90 -5.78
C ASP A 112 12.05 -5.03 -5.79
N ALA A 113 12.08 -5.86 -4.75
CA ALA A 113 12.96 -7.01 -4.68
C ALA A 113 12.76 -7.99 -5.84
N ALA A 114 11.50 -8.30 -6.21
CA ALA A 114 11.18 -9.17 -7.33
C ALA A 114 11.67 -8.60 -8.67
N SER A 115 11.49 -7.30 -8.90
CA SER A 115 11.95 -6.63 -10.11
C SER A 115 13.48 -6.60 -10.21
N LYS A 116 14.17 -6.24 -9.13
CA LYS A 116 15.64 -6.23 -9.08
C LYS A 116 16.23 -7.62 -9.35
N ARG A 117 15.63 -8.67 -8.78
CA ARG A 117 16.04 -10.06 -9.02
C ARG A 117 15.89 -10.49 -10.49
N LYS A 118 14.85 -10.02 -11.17
CA LYS A 118 14.63 -10.29 -12.60
C LYS A 118 15.66 -9.59 -13.48
N LEU A 119 16.08 -8.38 -13.09
CA LEU A 119 17.08 -7.61 -13.83
C LEU A 119 18.49 -8.18 -13.64
N ASP A 120 18.83 -8.57 -12.42
CA ASP A 120 20.12 -9.17 -12.10
C ASP A 120 19.96 -10.49 -11.32
N ARG A 121 20.05 -11.60 -12.06
CA ARG A 121 20.05 -12.96 -11.50
C ARG A 121 21.32 -13.29 -10.73
N HIS A 122 22.41 -12.56 -10.94
CA HIS A 122 23.70 -12.81 -10.32
C HIS A 122 23.83 -12.15 -8.95
N THR A 123 22.94 -11.19 -8.62
CA THR A 123 22.90 -10.58 -7.28
C THR A 123 22.76 -11.67 -6.19
N ARG A 124 23.77 -11.75 -5.32
CA ARG A 124 23.77 -12.65 -4.16
C ARG A 124 23.26 -11.93 -2.92
N GLY A 125 22.59 -12.68 -2.04
CA GLY A 125 22.11 -12.16 -0.75
C GLY A 125 20.68 -11.59 -0.78
N PRO A 126 20.22 -11.09 0.38
CA PRO A 126 18.91 -10.46 0.53
C PRO A 126 18.86 -9.11 -0.21
N LEU A 127 17.71 -8.82 -0.85
CA LEU A 127 17.47 -7.56 -1.58
C LEU A 127 16.73 -6.52 -0.72
N ALA A 128 16.22 -6.95 0.43
CA ALA A 128 15.34 -6.19 1.29
C ALA A 128 15.50 -6.65 2.73
N PHE A 129 15.35 -5.71 3.66
CA PHE A 129 15.39 -5.97 5.09
C PHE A 129 14.19 -5.31 5.77
N ILE A 130 13.65 -6.00 6.78
CA ILE A 130 12.67 -5.46 7.70
C ILE A 130 13.24 -5.66 9.10
N LEU A 131 13.33 -4.58 9.86
CA LEU A 131 13.82 -4.60 11.23
C LEU A 131 12.62 -4.52 12.18
N ALA A 132 12.61 -5.38 13.19
CA ALA A 132 11.61 -5.39 14.24
C ALA A 132 12.31 -5.43 15.61
N PRO A 133 11.75 -4.78 16.64
CA PRO A 133 12.38 -4.65 17.95
C PRO A 133 12.35 -5.94 18.77
N THR A 134 11.46 -6.89 18.45
CA THR A 134 11.30 -8.15 19.18
C THR A 134 11.23 -9.34 18.24
N ARG A 135 11.50 -10.53 18.79
CA ARG A 135 11.51 -11.80 18.03
C ARG A 135 10.10 -12.15 17.57
N GLU A 136 9.13 -11.93 18.44
CA GLU A 136 7.72 -12.21 18.24
C GLU A 136 7.16 -11.32 17.13
N LEU A 137 7.52 -10.03 17.12
CA LEU A 137 7.09 -9.12 16.05
C LEU A 137 7.76 -9.48 14.71
N ALA A 138 9.04 -9.84 14.72
CA ALA A 138 9.73 -10.31 13.52
C ALA A 138 9.07 -11.57 12.94
N GLN A 139 8.65 -12.50 13.78
CA GLN A 139 7.92 -13.72 13.38
C GLN A 139 6.55 -13.39 12.81
N GLN A 140 5.76 -12.54 13.48
CA GLN A 140 4.45 -12.10 13.00
C GLN A 140 4.53 -11.43 11.62
N ILE A 141 5.51 -10.53 11.44
CA ILE A 141 5.75 -9.89 10.14
C ILE A 141 6.15 -10.94 9.10
N HIS A 142 6.99 -11.90 9.45
CA HIS A 142 7.42 -12.95 8.54
C HIS A 142 6.27 -13.87 8.10
N GLU A 143 5.38 -14.24 9.02
CA GLU A 143 4.18 -15.03 8.74
C GLU A 143 3.25 -14.32 7.75
N GLU A 144 3.02 -13.01 7.95
CA GLU A 144 2.25 -12.18 7.02
C GLU A 144 2.97 -11.98 5.68
N ALA A 145 4.30 -11.86 5.70
CA ALA A 145 5.12 -11.68 4.51
C ALA A 145 5.19 -12.93 3.64
N ARG A 146 5.20 -14.12 4.22
CA ARG A 146 5.45 -15.38 3.51
C ARG A 146 4.50 -15.63 2.32
N PRO A 147 3.15 -15.53 2.45
CA PRO A 147 2.26 -15.79 1.33
C PRO A 147 2.33 -14.68 0.27
N LEU A 148 2.49 -13.42 0.68
CA LEU A 148 2.66 -12.31 -0.27
C LEU A 148 4.00 -12.40 -1.01
N ALA A 149 5.08 -12.76 -0.33
CA ALA A 149 6.39 -13.00 -0.94
C ALA A 149 6.32 -14.13 -1.96
N ALA A 150 5.63 -15.23 -1.65
CA ALA A 150 5.42 -16.32 -2.60
C ALA A 150 4.67 -15.85 -3.85
N ALA A 151 3.66 -14.97 -3.72
CA ALA A 151 2.94 -14.39 -4.86
C ALA A 151 3.82 -13.49 -5.76
N PHE A 152 4.90 -12.93 -5.21
CA PHE A 152 5.93 -12.21 -5.99
C PHE A 152 7.05 -13.11 -6.52
N GLY A 153 7.04 -14.41 -6.22
CA GLY A 153 8.15 -15.32 -6.51
C GLY A 153 9.39 -15.08 -5.63
N CYS A 154 9.22 -14.41 -4.49
CA CYS A 154 10.27 -14.14 -3.52
C CYS A 154 10.31 -15.20 -2.41
N ARG A 155 11.47 -15.32 -1.77
CA ARG A 155 11.65 -16.05 -0.52
C ARG A 155 11.96 -15.05 0.58
N SER A 156 11.32 -15.22 1.73
CA SER A 156 11.64 -14.48 2.96
C SER A 156 12.19 -15.44 4.01
N VAL A 157 13.03 -14.92 4.90
CA VAL A 157 13.54 -15.64 6.07
C VAL A 157 13.43 -14.71 7.28
N CYS A 158 13.16 -15.26 8.45
CA CYS A 158 13.15 -14.51 9.71
C CYS A 158 14.43 -14.82 10.49
N VAL A 159 15.18 -13.79 10.89
CA VAL A 159 16.47 -13.94 11.57
C VAL A 159 16.43 -13.19 12.88
N PHE A 160 16.72 -13.88 13.97
CA PHE A 160 16.82 -13.30 15.32
C PHE A 160 17.69 -14.17 16.22
N GLY A 161 18.34 -13.56 17.22
CA GLY A 161 19.22 -14.26 18.16
C GLY A 161 18.46 -15.18 19.12
N GLY A 162 19.18 -16.09 19.79
CA GLY A 162 18.65 -16.92 20.89
C GLY A 162 17.78 -18.12 20.47
N GLN A 163 17.83 -18.57 19.22
CA GLN A 163 17.30 -19.89 18.82
C GLN A 163 18.33 -20.95 19.17
N LYS A 164 17.89 -22.13 19.65
CA LYS A 164 18.80 -23.27 19.80
C LYS A 164 19.34 -23.61 18.41
N LYS A 165 20.67 -23.70 18.29
CA LYS A 165 21.26 -24.52 17.24
C LYS A 165 20.91 -25.96 17.65
N TYR A 166 20.37 -26.73 16.72
CA TYR A 166 19.92 -28.13 16.87
C TYR A 166 18.51 -28.29 17.45
#